data_AF-A0A1F5DL05-F1
#
_entry.id   AF-A0A1F5DL05-F1
#
_cell.length_a   1.000
_cell.length_b   1.000
_cell.length_c   1.000
_cell.angle_alpha   90.00
_cell.angle_beta   90.00
_cell.angle_gamma   90.00
#
_symmetry.space_group_name_H-M   'P 1'
#
loop_
_entity.id
_entity.type
_entity.pdbx_description
1 polymer ?
#
loop_
_entity_poly.entity_id
_entity_poly.type
_entity_poly.pdbx_seq_one_letter_code
_entity_poly.pdbx_strand_id
1 'polypeptide(L)' 'MSNYEVGAFEALEWAWNLLRSQGGGEAREAAVHIQEMLFTLGSGSQVNFRLKTSALRSPS' A
#
# COMPACT_ATOMS: atom_id res chain seq x y z
N MET A 1 12.15 13.78 -13.09
CA MET A 1 11.40 13.12 -12.01
C MET A 1 12.20 11.90 -11.61
N SER A 2 12.72 11.90 -10.40
CA SER A 2 13.55 10.79 -9.88
C SER A 2 12.64 9.59 -9.61
N ASN A 3 13.09 8.36 -9.88
CA ASN A 3 12.32 7.11 -9.63
C ASN A 3 11.76 7.02 -8.20
N TYR A 4 12.35 7.76 -7.26
CA TYR A 4 11.91 7.86 -5.87
C TYR A 4 10.57 8.61 -5.69
N GLU A 5 10.32 9.65 -6.49
CA GLU A 5 9.09 10.46 -6.41
C GLU A 5 7.87 9.68 -6.92
N VAL A 6 8.08 8.79 -7.89
CA VAL A 6 7.06 7.91 -8.46
C VAL A 6 6.61 6.86 -7.44
N GLY A 7 7.55 6.24 -6.71
CA GLY A 7 7.23 5.21 -5.72
C GLY A 7 6.47 5.73 -4.49
N ALA A 8 6.70 6.98 -4.08
CA ALA A 8 6.01 7.58 -2.94
C ALA A 8 4.51 7.82 -3.24
N PHE A 9 4.18 8.24 -4.46
CA PHE A 9 2.80 8.46 -4.88
C PHE A 9 2.02 7.14 -5.02
N GLU A 10 2.65 6.12 -5.61
CA GLU A 10 2.06 4.77 -5.74
C GLU A 10 1.80 4.12 -4.36
N ALA A 11 2.67 4.37 -3.37
CA ALA A 11 2.47 3.90 -1.99
C ALA A 11 1.24 4.55 -1.32
N LEU A 12 1.05 5.86 -1.52
CA LEU A 12 -0.11 6.59 -0.99
C LEU A 12 -1.40 6.13 -1.66
N GLU A 13 -1.38 5.91 -2.97
CA GLU A 13 -2.54 5.38 -3.70
C GLU A 13 -2.91 3.97 -3.22
N TRP A 14 -1.93 3.09 -2.99
CA TRP A 14 -2.16 1.76 -2.42
C TRP A 14 -2.77 1.83 -1.02
N ALA A 15 -2.21 2.66 -0.13
CA ALA A 15 -2.72 2.84 1.24
C ALA A 15 -4.16 3.37 1.27
N TRP A 16 -4.48 4.30 0.37
CA TRP A 16 -5.85 4.82 0.21
C TRP A 16 -6.82 3.73 -0.27
N ASN A 17 -6.42 2.91 -1.26
CA ASN A 17 -7.25 1.81 -1.74
C ASN A 17 -7.51 0.77 -0.63
N LEU A 18 -6.49 0.45 0.17
CA LEU A 18 -6.60 -0.44 1.34
C LEU A 18 -7.61 0.09 2.36
N LEU A 19 -7.50 1.38 2.71
CA LEU A 19 -8.41 2.01 3.68
C LEU A 19 -9.86 2.04 3.16
N ARG A 20 -10.05 2.23 1.85
CA ARG A 20 -11.37 2.20 1.21
C ARG A 20 -11.97 0.79 1.14
N SER A 21 -11.17 -0.25 0.90
CA SER A 21 -11.67 -1.63 0.80
C SER A 21 -12.08 -2.20 2.16
N GLN A 22 -11.48 -1.71 3.26
CA GLN A 22 -11.69 -2.17 4.64
C GLN A 22 -12.98 -1.65 5.31
N GLY A 23 -13.85 -0.90 4.61
CA GLY A 23 -15.22 -0.63 5.06
C GLY A 23 -15.38 -0.16 6.51
N GLY A 24 -14.56 0.78 6.99
CA GLY A 24 -14.73 1.46 8.29
C GLY A 24 -14.54 0.62 9.57
N GLY A 25 -14.34 -0.69 9.49
CA GLY A 25 -14.26 -1.58 10.66
C GLY A 25 -12.85 -1.82 11.21
N GLU A 26 -11.83 -1.85 10.35
CA GLU A 26 -10.51 -2.39 10.71
C GLU A 26 -9.36 -1.44 10.38
N ALA A 27 -9.48 -0.18 10.83
CA ALA A 27 -8.40 0.81 10.72
C ALA A 27 -7.06 0.31 11.30
N ARG A 28 -7.12 -0.61 12.27
CA ARG A 28 -5.94 -1.26 12.86
C ARG A 28 -5.25 -2.22 11.90
N GLU A 29 -5.98 -3.03 11.14
CA GLU A 29 -5.38 -3.90 10.13
C GLU A 29 -4.78 -3.10 8.97
N ALA A 30 -5.49 -2.05 8.54
CA ALA A 30 -4.97 -1.14 7.54
C ALA A 30 -3.65 -0.49 8.01
N ALA A 31 -3.56 -0.08 9.28
CA ALA A 31 -2.34 0.49 9.86
C ALA A 31 -1.18 -0.51 9.88
N VAL A 32 -1.42 -1.78 10.22
CA VAL A 32 -0.40 -2.84 10.21
C VAL A 32 0.18 -3.01 8.79
N HIS A 33 -0.69 -3.13 7.79
CA HIS A 33 -0.26 -3.30 6.41
C HIS A 33 0.51 -2.08 5.88
N ILE A 34 0.10 -0.86 6.24
CA ILE A 34 0.84 0.36 5.91
C ILE A 34 2.24 0.33 6.55
N GLN A 35 2.34 -0.10 7.80
CA GLN A 35 3.62 -0.17 8.51
C GLN A 35 4.58 -1.20 7.90
N GLU A 36 4.10 -2.38 7.52
CA GLU A 36 4.87 -3.40 6.80
C GLU A 36 5.37 -2.91 5.44
N MET A 37 4.52 -2.16 4.73
CA MET A 37 4.88 -1.58 3.44
C MET A 37 6.00 -0.55 3.58
N LEU A 38 5.88 0.37 4.54
CA LEU A 38 6.90 1.38 4.81
C LEU A 38 8.23 0.74 5.24
N PHE A 39 8.18 -0.32 6.04
CA PHE A 39 9.38 -1.09 6.40
C PHE A 39 10.05 -1.74 5.18
N THR A 40 9.24 -2.34 4.30
CA THR A 40 9.71 -2.97 3.05
C THR A 40 10.40 -1.94 2.15
N LEU A 41 9.80 -0.76 1.97
CA LEU A 41 10.40 0.33 1.19
C LEU A 41 11.68 0.87 1.84
N GLY A 42 11.69 1.02 3.17
CA GLY A 42 12.85 1.47 3.93
C GLY A 42 14.05 0.52 3.85
N SER A 43 13.81 -0.76 3.58
CA SER A 43 14.87 -1.75 3.33
C SER A 43 15.50 -1.69 1.93
N GLY A 44 14.98 -0.84 1.04
CA GLY A 44 15.42 -0.76 -0.37
C GLY A 44 14.84 -1.85 -1.26
N SER A 45 13.90 -2.65 -0.76
CA SER A 45 13.22 -3.69 -1.53
C SER A 45 12.26 -3.07 -2.55
N GLN A 46 12.29 -3.56 -3.80
CA GLN A 46 11.32 -3.14 -4.81
C GLN A 46 9.92 -3.66 -4.47
N VAL A 47 8.94 -2.76 -4.49
CA VAL A 47 7.54 -3.08 -4.30
C VAL A 47 6.79 -2.81 -5.61
N ASN A 48 5.99 -3.78 -6.05
CA ASN A 48 5.06 -3.59 -7.16
C ASN A 48 3.68 -3.20 -6.60
N PHE A 49 3.42 -1.90 -6.49
CA PHE A 49 2.17 -1.36 -5.95
C PHE A 49 0.95 -1.71 -6.79
N ARG A 50 1.12 -1.88 -8.11
CA ARG A 50 0.03 -2.25 -9.01
C ARG A 50 -0.51 -3.65 -8.68
N LEU A 51 0.38 -4.63 -8.49
CA LEU A 51 0.01 -5.98 -8.06
C LEU A 51 -0.66 -5.98 -6.68
N LYS A 52 -0.07 -5.28 -5.71
CA LYS A 52 -0.61 -5.15 -4.35
C LYS A 52 -2.01 -4.53 -4.34
N THR A 53 -2.25 -3.51 -5.16
CA THR A 53 -3.55 -2.83 -5.26
C THR A 53 -4.61 -3.72 -5.91
N SER A 54 -4.25 -4.50 -6.95
CA SER A 54 -5.15 -5.47 -7.56
C SER A 54 -5.59 -6.56 -6.59
N ALA A 55 -4.68 -7.05 -5.74
CA ALA A 55 -5.00 -8.05 -4.71
C ALA A 55 -6.01 -7.54 -3.67
N LEU A 56 -5.98 -6.24 -3.34
CA LEU A 56 -6.92 -5.62 -2.39
C LEU A 56 -8.33 -5.41 -2.96
N ARG A 57 -8.47 -5.34 -4.29
CA ARG A 57 -9.77 -5.11 -4.96
C ARG A 57 -10.52 -6.38 -5.33
N SER A 58 -9.88 -7.54 -5.21
CA SER A 58 -10.50 -8.85 -5.44
C SER A 58 -10.67 -9.59 -4.12
N PRO A 59 -11.62 -9.17 -3.25
CA PRO A 59 -11.99 -10.00 -2.12
C PRO A 59 -12.69 -11.24 -2.68
N SER A 60 -12.06 -12.40 -2.50
CA SER A 60 -12.72 -13.71 -2.58
C SER A 60 -13.77 -13.86 -1.48
#